data_AF-A0A957YBU2-F1
#
_entry.id   AF-A0A957YBU2-F1
#
_cell.length_a   1.000
_cell.length_b   1.000
_cell.length_c   1.000
_cell.angle_alpha   90.00
_cell.angle_beta   90.00
_cell.angle_gamma   90.00
#
_symmetry.space_group_name_H-M   'P 1'
#
loop_
_entity.id
_entity.type
_entity.pdbx_description
1 polymer ?
#
loop_
_entity_poly.entity_id
_entity_poly.type
_entity_poly.pdbx_seq_one_letter_code
_entity_poly.pdbx_strand_id
1 'polypeptide(L)' 'PWKVIARGEPYLLAPQAPYERTGDVPNVAFPCAALVDGDTGRVAIYYGGADTVVCMAFAYVDEIIDFVKTNNMLSRA' A
#
# COMPACT_ATOMS: atom_id res chain seq x y z
N PRO A 1 16.65 -8.83 8.35
CA PRO A 1 15.34 -8.86 7.66
C PRO A 1 15.36 -9.21 6.14
N TRP A 2 16.48 -9.70 5.59
CA TRP A 2 16.62 -9.98 4.13
C TRP A 2 15.98 -11.29 3.64
N LYS A 3 15.63 -12.21 4.56
CA LYS A 3 14.90 -13.44 4.21
C LYS A 3 13.40 -13.11 4.11
N VAL A 4 12.87 -13.03 2.90
CA VAL A 4 11.45 -12.79 2.65
C VAL A 4 10.64 -14.03 3.05
N ILE A 5 9.64 -13.85 3.94
CA ILE A 5 8.76 -14.94 4.40
C ILE A 5 7.41 -14.96 3.67
N ALA A 6 6.96 -13.82 3.14
CA ALA A 6 5.76 -13.69 2.32
C ALA A 6 5.87 -12.45 1.42
N ARG A 7 5.26 -12.51 0.24
CA ARG A 7 5.12 -11.38 -0.69
C ARG A 7 3.77 -11.48 -1.41
N GLY A 8 2.90 -10.50 -1.21
CA GLY A 8 1.59 -10.46 -1.87
C GLY A 8 1.75 -10.30 -3.38
N GLU A 9 1.03 -11.12 -4.17
CA GLU A 9 1.01 -11.01 -5.63
C GLU A 9 0.25 -9.76 -6.12
N PRO A 10 -0.99 -9.46 -5.67
CA PRO A 10 -1.68 -8.24 -6.07
C PRO A 10 -1.19 -7.04 -5.27
N TYR A 11 -1.33 -5.85 -5.86
CA TYR A 11 -1.11 -4.58 -5.18
C TYR A 11 -2.20 -4.31 -4.14
N LEU A 12 -1.84 -3.60 -3.06
CA LEU A 12 -2.82 -3.04 -2.12
C LEU A 12 -3.53 -1.81 -2.72
N LEU A 13 -2.80 -1.01 -3.49
CA LEU A 13 -3.29 0.21 -4.12
C LEU A 13 -2.64 0.38 -5.50
N ALA A 14 -3.43 0.83 -6.46
CA ALA A 14 -2.98 1.26 -7.77
C ALA A 14 -3.71 2.56 -8.16
N PRO A 15 -3.15 3.40 -9.06
CA PRO A 15 -3.77 4.64 -9.51
C PRO A 15 -5.17 4.41 -10.13
N GLN A 16 -6.19 5.01 -9.55
CA GLN A 16 -7.59 4.93 -10.01
C GLN A 16 -8.26 6.31 -10.02
N ALA A 17 -8.02 7.12 -9.00
CA ALA A 17 -8.62 8.44 -8.90
C ALA A 17 -8.00 9.42 -9.92
N PRO A 18 -8.71 10.49 -10.33
CA PRO A 18 -8.16 11.49 -11.24
C PRO A 18 -6.84 12.10 -10.75
N TYR A 19 -6.73 12.36 -9.45
CA TYR A 19 -5.51 12.91 -8.82
C TYR A 19 -4.32 11.94 -8.76
N GLU A 20 -4.51 10.67 -9.10
CA GLU A 20 -3.44 9.65 -9.20
C GLU A 20 -3.07 9.37 -10.65
N ARG A 21 -4.03 9.56 -11.58
CA ARG A 21 -3.86 9.31 -13.02
C ARG A 21 -3.45 10.55 -13.80
N THR A 22 -3.57 11.74 -13.24
CA THR A 22 -3.26 13.00 -13.91
C THR A 22 -2.56 13.96 -12.95
N GLY A 23 -1.43 14.49 -13.40
CA GLY A 23 -0.52 15.35 -12.64
C GLY A 23 0.81 15.48 -13.36
N ASP A 24 1.84 15.97 -12.67
CA ASP A 24 3.20 16.12 -13.18
C ASP A 24 3.77 14.78 -13.69
N VAL A 25 3.47 13.68 -12.99
CA VAL A 25 3.77 12.31 -13.46
C VAL A 25 2.49 11.45 -13.42
N PRO A 26 1.85 11.17 -14.57
CA PRO A 26 0.63 10.38 -14.62
C PRO A 26 0.77 8.95 -14.08
N ASN A 27 -0.30 8.43 -13.49
CA ASN A 27 -0.43 7.05 -13.00
C ASN A 27 0.56 6.70 -11.87
N VAL A 28 0.64 7.56 -10.85
CA VAL A 28 1.48 7.33 -9.67
C VAL A 28 0.64 7.28 -8.41
N ALA A 29 0.88 6.23 -7.62
CA ALA A 29 0.48 6.10 -6.22
C ALA A 29 1.72 5.63 -5.43
N PHE A 30 2.43 6.55 -4.79
CA PHE A 30 3.74 6.27 -4.19
C PHE A 30 3.70 6.40 -2.65
N PRO A 31 3.71 5.30 -1.88
CA PRO A 31 3.63 5.36 -0.42
C PRO A 31 4.91 5.91 0.21
N CYS A 32 4.77 6.87 1.14
CA CYS A 32 5.88 7.58 1.77
C CYS A 32 5.94 7.43 3.30
N ALA A 33 4.79 7.31 3.97
CA ALA A 33 4.72 7.18 5.42
C ALA A 33 3.51 6.36 5.86
N ALA A 34 3.59 5.73 7.02
CA ALA A 34 2.47 5.06 7.66
C ALA A 34 2.42 5.43 9.15
N LEU A 35 1.25 5.85 9.62
CA LEU A 35 0.95 5.97 11.05
C LEU A 35 0.17 4.74 11.47
N VAL A 36 0.62 4.07 12.53
CA VAL A 36 -0.01 2.85 13.06
C VAL A 36 -0.42 3.10 14.51
N ASP A 37 -1.70 2.90 14.80
CA ASP A 37 -2.22 2.88 16.16
C ASP A 37 -2.03 1.47 16.74
N GLY A 38 -1.14 1.33 17.72
CA GLY A 38 -0.79 0.04 18.31
C GLY A 38 -1.93 -0.65 19.06
N ASP A 39 -2.90 0.11 19.57
CA ASP A 39 -4.01 -0.44 20.35
C ASP A 39 -5.14 -0.96 19.46
N THR A 40 -5.39 -0.29 18.34
CA THR A 40 -6.50 -0.62 17.43
C THR A 40 -6.07 -1.31 16.14
N GLY A 41 -4.78 -1.30 15.81
CA GLY A 41 -4.25 -1.80 14.55
C GLY A 41 -4.57 -0.91 13.34
N ARG A 42 -5.22 0.25 13.51
CA ARG A 42 -5.52 1.18 12.41
C ARG A 42 -4.24 1.73 11.79
N VAL A 43 -4.21 1.77 10.47
CA VAL A 43 -3.11 2.31 9.68
C VAL A 43 -3.62 3.46 8.80
N ALA A 44 -2.92 4.58 8.82
CA ALA A 44 -3.07 5.65 7.83
C ALA A 44 -1.78 5.73 6.98
N ILE A 45 -1.91 5.45 5.68
CA ILE A 45 -0.80 5.45 4.72
C ILE A 45 -0.85 6.76 3.93
N TYR A 46 0.20 7.57 4.06
CA TYR A 46 0.40 8.75 3.22
C TYR A 46 1.13 8.35 1.94
N TYR A 47 0.61 8.80 0.80
CA TYR A 47 1.20 8.51 -0.50
C TYR A 47 1.10 9.71 -1.44
N GLY A 48 2.05 9.82 -2.38
CA GLY A 48 2.00 10.79 -3.46
C GLY A 48 1.06 10.33 -4.57
N GLY A 49 0.16 11.22 -4.99
CA GLY A 49 -0.70 11.05 -6.16
C GLY A 49 -0.16 11.84 -7.35
N ALA A 50 0.13 11.14 -8.44
CA ALA A 50 0.62 11.71 -9.71
C ALA A 50 1.82 12.67 -9.59
N ASP A 51 2.70 12.46 -8.60
CA ASP A 51 3.78 13.39 -8.20
C ASP A 51 3.33 14.85 -8.01
N THR A 52 2.06 15.05 -7.64
CA THR A 52 1.41 16.38 -7.61
C THR A 52 0.77 16.68 -6.25
N VAL A 53 0.12 15.68 -5.64
CA VAL A 53 -0.63 15.86 -4.39
C VAL A 53 -0.24 14.84 -3.34
N VAL A 54 -0.52 15.17 -2.08
CA VAL A 54 -0.44 14.21 -0.96
C VAL A 54 -1.82 13.62 -0.73
N CYS A 55 -1.88 12.29 -0.67
CA CYS A 55 -3.09 11.49 -0.48
C CYS A 55 -2.98 10.62 0.78
N MET A 56 -4.10 10.03 1.18
CA MET A 56 -4.16 9.13 2.34
C MET A 56 -5.08 7.93 2.07
N ALA A 57 -4.63 6.74 2.47
CA ALA A 57 -5.41 5.51 2.48
C ALA A 57 -5.47 4.93 3.90
N PHE A 58 -6.54 4.21 4.23
CA PHE A 58 -6.75 3.61 5.55
C PHE A 58 -6.89 2.10 5.46
N ALA A 59 -6.40 1.39 6.47
CA ALA A 59 -6.49 -0.06 6.59
C ALA A 59 -6.30 -0.50 8.05
N TYR A 60 -6.35 -1.80 8.29
CA TYR A 60 -5.89 -2.43 9.54
C TYR A 60 -4.65 -3.30 9.28
N VAL A 61 -3.71 -3.31 10.23
CA VAL A 61 -2.40 -3.95 10.06
C VAL A 61 -2.49 -5.47 9.94
N ASP A 62 -3.40 -6.09 10.68
CA ASP A 62 -3.71 -7.51 10.65
C ASP A 62 -4.33 -7.91 9.31
N GLU A 63 -5.28 -7.13 8.80
CA GLU A 63 -5.86 -7.34 7.46
C GLU A 63 -4.79 -7.25 6.36
N ILE A 64 -3.85 -6.29 6.44
CA ILE A 64 -2.74 -6.18 5.48
C ILE A 64 -1.84 -7.42 5.55
N ILE A 65 -1.47 -7.88 6.76
CA ILE A 65 -0.62 -9.05 6.93
C ILE A 65 -1.31 -10.31 6.39
N ASP A 66 -2.60 -10.47 6.68
CA ASP A 66 -3.39 -11.61 6.22
C ASP A 66 -3.58 -11.59 4.70
N PHE A 67 -3.79 -10.41 4.11
CA PHE A 67 -3.81 -10.25 2.66
C PHE A 67 -2.49 -10.70 2.01
N VAL A 68 -1.35 -10.27 2.56
CA VAL A 68 -0.01 -10.62 2.05
C VAL A 68 0.26 -12.13 2.18
N LYS A 69 -0.14 -12.75 3.29
CA LYS A 69 0.03 -14.19 3.50
C LYS A 69 -0.88 -15.04 2.62
N THR A 70 -2.14 -14.64 2.47
CA THR A 70 -3.14 -15.35 1.65
C THR A 70 -2.78 -15.29 0.17
N ASN A 71 -2.26 -14.15 -0.28
CA ASN A 71 -1.83 -13.94 -1.67
C ASN A 71 -0.32 -14.13 -1.85
N ASN A 72 0.32 -14.95 -1.02
CA ASN A 72 1.77 -15.09 -1.03
C ASN A 72 2.27 -15.78 -2.32
N MET A 73 2.99 -15.04 -3.16
CA MET A 73 3.52 -15.57 -4.41
C MET A 73 4.70 -16.54 -4.23
N LEU A 74 5.32 -16.57 -3.05
CA LEU A 74 6.45 -17.46 -2.77
C LEU A 74 6.04 -18.92 -2.59
N SER A 75 4.75 -19.22 -2.38
CA SER A 75 4.26 -20.60 -2.28
C SER A 75 4.01 -21.27 -3.64
N ARG A 76 4.11 -20.50 -4.73
CA ARG A 76 3.85 -20.94 -6.11
C ARG A 76 5.12 -21.19 -6.93
N ALA A 77 6.30 -20.99 -6.34
CA ALA A 77 7.61 -21.25 -6.95
C ALA A 77 8.24 -22.51 -6.34
#